data_AF-B9NS79-F1
#
_entry.id   AF-B9NS79-F1
#
_cell.length_a   1.000
_cell.length_b   1.000
_cell.length_c   1.000
_cell.angle_alpha   90.00
_cell.angle_beta   90.00
_cell.angle_gamma   90.00
#
_symmetry.space_group_name_H-M   'P 1'
#
loop_
_entity.id
_entity.type
_entity.pdbx_description
1 polymer ?
#
loop_
_entity_poly.entity_id
_entity_poly.type
_entity_poly.pdbx_seq_one_letter_code
_entity_poly.pdbx_strand_id
1 'polypeptide(L)'
;MITGAYAREMARYNRWQNSQLSGFLQGLSHKSLVRDRHAFFGSIMGTANHLLWGDWIWISRFDQGPGPGGGIPESVSICDDLSDWLPLRDEIDARISAWADTLGDDQLSGLFTWYSAAKESDVTKPYAQCVIHMFNHQTHHRGQLHQMLTEAGSDAPVSDLVFLPEDA
;
A
#
# COMPACT_ATOMS: atom_id res chain seq x y z
N MET A 1 -21.92 2.18 -5.80
CA MET A 1 -20.54 2.09 -5.26
C MET A 1 -19.66 1.49 -6.36
N ILE A 2 -18.35 1.30 -6.13
CA ILE A 2 -17.39 0.75 -7.11
C ILE A 2 -17.74 -0.67 -7.59
N THR A 3 -17.13 -1.12 -8.69
CA THR A 3 -17.28 -2.45 -9.31
C THR A 3 -16.00 -3.28 -9.17
N GLY A 4 -16.04 -4.57 -9.54
CA GLY A 4 -14.85 -5.41 -9.63
C GLY A 4 -13.85 -4.87 -10.67
N ALA A 5 -14.34 -4.25 -11.75
CA ALA A 5 -13.48 -3.58 -12.74
C ALA A 5 -12.68 -2.41 -12.13
N TYR A 6 -13.30 -1.62 -11.24
CA TYR A 6 -12.59 -0.59 -10.50
C TYR A 6 -11.47 -1.19 -9.63
N ALA A 7 -11.75 -2.29 -8.92
CA ALA A 7 -10.76 -2.91 -8.03
C ALA A 7 -9.55 -3.43 -8.82
N ARG A 8 -9.77 -4.06 -9.99
CA ARG A 8 -8.69 -4.50 -10.89
C ARG A 8 -7.88 -3.33 -11.42
N GLU A 9 -8.53 -2.26 -11.87
CA GLU A 9 -7.83 -1.05 -12.36
C GLU A 9 -6.96 -0.43 -11.27
N MET A 10 -7.49 -0.31 -10.05
CA MET A 10 -6.73 0.23 -8.92
C MET A 10 -5.60 -0.70 -8.47
N ALA A 11 -5.74 -2.03 -8.59
CA ALA A 11 -4.68 -2.98 -8.33
C ALA A 11 -3.53 -2.86 -9.35
N ARG A 12 -3.85 -2.73 -10.65
CA ARG A 12 -2.87 -2.45 -11.71
C ARG A 12 -2.14 -1.13 -11.45
N TYR A 13 -2.89 -0.07 -11.18
CA TYR A 13 -2.32 1.22 -10.82
C TYR A 13 -1.41 1.15 -9.59
N ASN A 14 -1.84 0.45 -8.53
CA ASN A 14 -1.05 0.24 -7.32
C ASN A 14 0.29 -0.45 -7.63
N ARG A 15 0.28 -1.53 -8.43
CA ARG A 15 1.48 -2.25 -8.83
C ARG A 15 2.45 -1.36 -9.64
N TRP A 16 1.93 -0.63 -10.61
CA TRP A 16 2.73 0.34 -11.39
C TRP A 16 3.39 1.40 -10.51
N GLN A 17 2.63 1.99 -9.60
CA GLN A 17 3.13 3.00 -8.66
C GLN A 17 4.22 2.44 -7.73
N ASN A 18 4.03 1.23 -7.21
CA ASN A 18 5.01 0.59 -6.33
C ASN A 18 6.28 0.18 -7.09
N SER A 19 6.16 -0.23 -8.35
CA SER A 19 7.31 -0.52 -9.22
C SER A 19 8.16 0.73 -9.45
N GLN A 20 7.53 1.86 -9.80
CA GLN A 20 8.25 3.14 -9.93
C GLN A 20 8.91 3.54 -8.61
N LEU A 21 8.15 3.52 -7.50
CA LEU A 21 8.66 3.84 -6.17
C LEU A 21 9.89 3.00 -5.82
N SER A 22 9.85 1.69 -6.08
CA SER A 22 10.98 0.78 -5.85
C SER A 22 12.23 1.22 -6.60
N GLY A 23 12.11 1.70 -7.84
CA GLY A 23 13.22 2.25 -8.61
C GLY A 23 13.82 3.50 -7.98
N PHE A 24 12.98 4.44 -7.53
CA PHE A 24 13.46 5.66 -6.87
C PHE A 24 14.08 5.41 -5.50
N LEU A 25 13.54 4.47 -4.72
CA LEU A 25 14.10 4.08 -3.43
C LEU A 25 15.51 3.49 -3.59
N GLN A 26 15.71 2.62 -4.59
CA GLN A 26 17.02 2.04 -4.91
C GLN A 26 18.06 3.08 -5.36
N GLY A 27 17.63 4.23 -5.88
CA GLY A 27 18.52 5.35 -6.23
C GLY A 27 19.07 6.12 -5.02
N LEU A 28 18.55 5.88 -3.82
CA LEU A 28 18.97 6.56 -2.59
C LEU A 28 19.94 5.71 -1.77
N SER A 29 20.90 6.37 -1.12
CA SER A 29 21.72 5.70 -0.10
C SER A 29 20.87 5.28 1.10
N HIS A 30 21.26 4.20 1.80
CA HIS A 30 20.62 3.79 3.06
C HIS A 30 20.50 4.97 4.05
N LYS A 31 21.56 5.77 4.21
CA LYS A 31 21.55 6.98 5.05
C LYS A 31 20.45 7.97 4.65
N SER A 32 20.17 8.13 3.37
CA SER A 32 19.11 9.02 2.86
C SER A 32 17.71 8.47 3.11
N LEU A 33 17.56 7.14 3.07
CA LEU A 33 16.28 6.43 3.30
C LEU A 33 15.84 6.51 4.75
N VAL A 34 16.77 6.33 5.70
CA VAL A 34 16.49 6.31 7.14
C VAL A 34 16.61 7.67 7.82
N ARG A 35 17.08 8.70 7.10
CA ARG A 35 17.18 10.06 7.63
C ARG A 35 15.81 10.56 8.11
N ASP A 36 15.76 11.09 9.32
CA ASP A 36 14.58 11.79 9.83
C ASP A 36 14.27 13.03 8.98
N ARG A 37 13.01 13.13 8.56
CA ARG A 37 12.43 14.19 7.74
C ARG A 37 11.24 14.84 8.45
N HIS A 38 11.01 14.52 9.73
CA HIS A 38 9.88 15.00 10.50
C HIS A 38 8.53 14.66 9.86
N ALA A 39 8.49 13.61 9.02
CA ALA A 39 7.26 13.03 8.51
C ALA A 39 6.54 12.27 9.64
N PHE A 40 5.26 11.95 9.44
CA PHE A 40 4.49 11.22 10.46
C PHE A 40 5.15 9.89 10.87
N PHE A 41 5.78 9.20 9.93
CA PHE A 41 6.57 7.98 10.16
C PHE A 41 8.09 8.22 10.17
N GLY A 42 8.52 9.46 10.43
CA GLY A 42 9.91 9.88 10.56
C GLY A 42 10.65 10.01 9.23
N SER A 43 10.79 8.93 8.48
CA SER A 43 11.68 8.83 7.32
C SER A 43 10.99 8.29 6.05
N ILE A 44 11.73 8.27 4.94
CA ILE A 44 11.29 7.61 3.70
C ILE A 44 11.09 6.12 3.95
N MET A 45 12.07 5.45 4.57
CA MET A 45 11.97 4.02 4.87
C MET A 45 10.82 3.72 5.83
N GLY A 46 10.64 4.53 6.88
CA GLY A 46 9.54 4.35 7.83
C GLY A 46 8.16 4.47 7.16
N THR A 47 8.01 5.42 6.24
CA THR A 47 6.75 5.60 5.48
C THR A 47 6.53 4.49 4.45
N ALA A 48 7.59 4.01 3.79
CA ALA A 48 7.53 2.87 2.86
C ALA A 48 7.18 1.56 3.58
N ASN A 49 7.74 1.34 4.77
CA ASN A 49 7.38 0.23 5.64
C ASN A 49 5.91 0.32 6.09
N HIS A 50 5.45 1.50 6.53
CA HIS A 50 4.06 1.68 6.92
C HIS A 50 3.09 1.40 5.77
N LEU A 51 3.39 1.88 4.56
CA LEU A 51 2.59 1.61 3.37
C LEU A 51 2.51 0.11 3.08
N LEU A 52 3.65 -0.60 3.09
CA LEU A 52 3.69 -2.05 2.90
C LEU A 52 2.91 -2.82 3.99
N TRP A 53 3.10 -2.45 5.25
CA TRP A 53 2.37 -3.04 6.38
C TRP A 53 0.86 -2.81 6.25
N GLY A 54 0.45 -1.59 5.87
CA GLY A 54 -0.94 -1.22 5.65
C GLY A 54 -1.60 -2.05 4.55
N ASP A 55 -0.89 -2.25 3.44
CA ASP A 55 -1.34 -3.13 2.37
C ASP A 55 -1.48 -4.58 2.82
N TRP A 56 -0.46 -5.09 3.53
CA TRP A 56 -0.44 -6.47 4.01
C TRP A 56 -1.56 -6.76 5.02
N ILE A 57 -1.83 -5.84 5.96
CA ILE A 57 -2.92 -6.03 6.93
C ILE A 57 -4.31 -5.89 6.30
N TRP A 58 -4.47 -5.09 5.24
CA TRP A 58 -5.75 -5.00 4.54
C TRP A 58 -6.01 -6.21 3.67
N ILE A 59 -5.01 -6.66 2.89
CA ILE A 59 -5.19 -7.82 2.03
C ILE A 59 -5.46 -9.09 2.83
N SER A 60 -4.80 -9.27 4.00
CA SER A 60 -5.06 -10.41 4.89
C SER A 60 -6.48 -10.48 5.43
N ARG A 61 -7.14 -9.33 5.57
CA ARG A 61 -8.56 -9.30 5.96
C ARG A 61 -9.44 -9.74 4.79
N PHE A 62 -9.12 -9.30 3.57
CA PHE A 62 -9.96 -9.56 2.41
C PHE A 62 -9.87 -11.00 1.91
N ASP A 63 -8.69 -11.60 1.94
CA ASP A 63 -8.47 -12.97 1.47
C ASP A 63 -8.37 -14.00 2.61
N GLN A 64 -8.47 -13.55 3.86
CA GLN A 64 -8.35 -14.37 5.08
C GLN A 64 -7.01 -15.13 5.20
N GLY A 65 -5.97 -14.66 4.50
CA GLY A 65 -4.62 -15.22 4.58
C GLY A 65 -3.78 -14.59 5.69
N PRO A 66 -2.47 -14.90 5.76
CA PRO A 66 -1.59 -14.38 6.80
C PRO A 66 -1.45 -12.86 6.72
N GLY A 67 -1.54 -12.17 7.85
CA GLY A 67 -1.26 -10.74 7.97
C GLY A 67 0.12 -10.46 8.56
N PRO A 68 0.56 -9.19 8.56
CA PRO A 68 1.73 -8.80 9.30
C PRO A 68 1.49 -8.93 10.81
N GLY A 69 2.57 -9.06 11.58
CA GLY A 69 2.53 -8.90 13.03
C GLY A 69 2.46 -7.43 13.44
N GLY A 70 2.22 -7.19 14.74
CA GLY A 70 2.27 -5.86 15.34
C GLY A 70 1.10 -4.95 14.98
N GLY A 71 1.19 -3.69 15.42
CA GLY A 71 0.25 -2.63 15.14
C GLY A 71 0.88 -1.47 14.37
N ILE A 72 0.19 -0.34 14.36
CA ILE A 72 0.67 0.90 13.72
C ILE A 72 2.05 1.34 14.27
N PRO A 73 2.35 1.26 15.58
CA PRO A 73 3.68 1.63 16.08
C PRO A 73 4.82 0.79 15.47
N GLU A 74 4.60 -0.50 15.27
CA GLU A 74 5.59 -1.44 14.71
C GLU A 74 5.67 -1.38 13.17
N SER A 75 4.68 -0.77 12.52
CA SER A 75 4.57 -0.73 11.05
C SER A 75 5.74 -0.04 10.35
N VAL A 76 6.50 0.82 11.05
CA VAL A 76 7.61 1.59 10.47
C VAL A 76 8.91 0.79 10.34
N SER A 77 8.98 -0.42 10.89
CA SER A 77 10.19 -1.23 10.99
C SER A 77 9.96 -2.70 10.66
N ILE A 78 9.04 -2.99 9.74
CA ILE A 78 8.80 -4.38 9.29
C ILE A 78 9.89 -4.93 8.37
N CYS A 79 10.64 -4.04 7.73
CA CYS A 79 11.84 -4.35 6.96
C CYS A 79 12.95 -3.41 7.41
N ASP A 80 14.13 -3.96 7.72
CA ASP A 80 15.28 -3.18 8.17
C ASP A 80 15.95 -2.43 7.01
N ASP A 81 15.91 -3.02 5.80
CA ASP A 81 16.50 -2.45 4.59
C ASP A 81 15.62 -2.70 3.33
N LEU A 82 15.96 -2.03 2.23
CA LEU A 82 15.34 -2.25 0.93
C LEU A 82 15.51 -3.68 0.42
N SER A 83 16.61 -4.37 0.76
CA SER A 83 16.79 -5.76 0.36
C SER A 83 15.69 -6.69 0.87
N ASP A 84 15.10 -6.37 2.02
CA ASP A 84 13.99 -7.11 2.61
C ASP A 84 12.64 -6.56 2.12
N TRP A 85 12.56 -5.25 1.93
CA TRP A 85 11.33 -4.57 1.51
C TRP A 85 10.92 -4.91 0.07
N LEU A 86 11.87 -4.94 -0.87
CA LEU A 86 11.60 -5.19 -2.29
C LEU A 86 10.88 -6.51 -2.56
N PRO A 87 11.39 -7.69 -2.13
CA PRO A 87 10.71 -8.96 -2.38
C PRO A 87 9.35 -9.04 -1.67
N LEU A 88 9.24 -8.48 -0.45
CA LEU A 88 7.97 -8.48 0.27
C LEU A 88 6.93 -7.56 -0.39
N ARG A 89 7.35 -6.40 -0.91
CA ARG A 89 6.49 -5.51 -1.70
C ARG A 89 5.94 -6.22 -2.92
N ASP A 90 6.80 -6.90 -3.67
CA ASP A 90 6.41 -7.65 -4.87
C ASP A 90 5.41 -8.77 -4.52
N GLU A 91 5.63 -9.50 -3.42
CA GLU A 91 4.71 -10.53 -2.93
C GLU A 91 3.33 -9.96 -2.60
N ILE A 92 3.29 -8.85 -1.85
CA ILE A 92 2.02 -8.22 -1.46
C ILE A 92 1.30 -7.59 -2.66
N ASP A 93 2.02 -7.02 -3.63
CA ASP A 93 1.42 -6.54 -4.88
C ASP A 93 0.82 -7.67 -5.72
N ALA A 94 1.51 -8.81 -5.82
CA ALA A 94 0.99 -9.98 -6.51
C ALA A 94 -0.27 -10.51 -5.83
N ARG A 95 -0.29 -10.54 -4.49
CA ARG A 95 -1.45 -10.97 -3.69
C ARG A 95 -2.65 -10.03 -3.85
N ILE A 96 -2.44 -8.71 -3.84
CA ILE A 96 -3.50 -7.71 -4.10
C ILE A 96 -4.06 -7.88 -5.52
N SER A 97 -3.19 -8.11 -6.51
CA SER A 97 -3.61 -8.33 -7.90
C SER A 97 -4.49 -9.58 -8.01
N ALA A 98 -4.03 -10.70 -7.47
CA ALA A 98 -4.77 -11.97 -7.48
C ALA A 98 -6.13 -11.85 -6.78
N TRP A 99 -6.19 -11.15 -5.64
CA TRP A 99 -7.45 -10.88 -4.96
C TRP A 99 -8.41 -10.02 -5.79
N ALA A 100 -7.90 -8.94 -6.41
CA ALA A 100 -8.72 -8.05 -7.23
C ALA A 100 -9.35 -8.77 -8.43
N ASP A 101 -8.65 -9.77 -8.98
CA ASP A 101 -9.18 -10.62 -10.06
C ASP A 101 -10.35 -11.51 -9.63
N THR A 102 -10.48 -11.80 -8.33
CA THR A 102 -11.60 -12.58 -7.79
C THR A 102 -12.84 -11.76 -7.47
N LEU A 103 -12.75 -10.43 -7.43
CA LEU A 103 -13.85 -9.57 -7.03
C LEU A 103 -14.93 -9.46 -8.12
N GLY A 104 -16.13 -9.93 -7.78
CA GLY A 104 -17.38 -9.68 -8.51
C GLY A 104 -18.12 -8.43 -8.02
N ASP A 105 -18.97 -7.86 -8.88
CA ASP A 105 -19.77 -6.67 -8.57
C ASP A 105 -20.79 -6.93 -7.45
N ASP A 106 -21.32 -8.14 -7.38
CA ASP A 106 -22.26 -8.62 -6.37
C ASP A 106 -21.63 -8.64 -4.97
N GLN A 107 -20.40 -9.14 -4.86
CA GLN A 107 -19.66 -9.19 -3.60
C GLN A 107 -19.47 -7.79 -2.98
N LEU A 108 -19.20 -6.79 -3.81
CA LEU A 108 -18.96 -5.40 -3.38
C LEU A 108 -20.22 -4.68 -2.86
N SER A 109 -21.42 -5.20 -3.17
CA SER A 109 -22.69 -4.66 -2.66
C SER A 109 -22.95 -4.99 -1.19
N GLY A 110 -22.23 -5.99 -0.64
CA GLY A 110 -22.40 -6.50 0.70
C GLY A 110 -21.71 -5.70 1.80
N LEU A 111 -21.84 -6.23 3.02
CA LEU A 111 -21.09 -5.78 4.18
C LEU A 111 -19.82 -6.63 4.34
N PHE A 112 -18.78 -6.02 4.88
CA PHE A 112 -17.54 -6.66 5.24
C PHE A 112 -17.29 -6.44 6.74
N THR A 113 -17.00 -7.52 7.45
CA THR A 113 -16.73 -7.53 8.89
C THR A 113 -15.32 -8.02 9.13
N TRP A 114 -14.56 -7.29 9.94
CA TRP A 114 -13.23 -7.70 10.40
C TRP A 114 -13.02 -7.31 11.85
N TYR A 115 -12.16 -8.05 12.55
CA TYR A 115 -11.71 -7.65 13.87
C TYR A 115 -10.68 -6.51 13.77
N SER A 116 -11.00 -5.37 14.35
CA SER A 116 -10.10 -4.21 14.37
C SER A 116 -9.30 -4.20 15.67
N ALA A 117 -8.03 -4.57 15.62
CA ALA A 117 -7.12 -4.49 16.78
C ALA A 117 -7.11 -3.08 17.41
N ALA A 118 -7.14 -2.02 16.60
CA ALA A 118 -7.18 -0.63 17.10
C ALA A 118 -8.47 -0.24 17.86
N LYS A 119 -9.55 -1.01 17.69
CA LYS A 119 -10.84 -0.79 18.36
C LYS A 119 -11.22 -1.93 19.30
N GLU A 120 -10.37 -2.95 19.38
CA GLU A 120 -10.58 -4.19 20.13
C GLU A 120 -11.98 -4.82 19.90
N SER A 121 -12.53 -4.67 18.70
CA SER A 121 -13.90 -5.09 18.37
C SER A 121 -14.07 -5.37 16.88
N ASP A 122 -15.12 -6.14 16.56
CA ASP A 122 -15.56 -6.33 15.18
C ASP A 122 -16.12 -5.03 14.61
N VAL A 123 -15.63 -4.68 13.43
CA VAL A 123 -16.08 -3.53 12.67
C VAL A 123 -16.76 -4.03 11.40
N THR A 124 -17.99 -3.58 11.18
CA THR A 124 -18.74 -3.88 9.96
C THR A 124 -18.94 -2.61 9.14
N LYS A 125 -18.58 -2.66 7.84
CA LYS A 125 -18.73 -1.56 6.88
C LYS A 125 -19.14 -2.08 5.51
N PRO A 126 -19.70 -1.24 4.62
CA PRO A 126 -19.89 -1.62 3.22
C PRO A 126 -18.57 -2.08 2.61
N TYR A 127 -18.55 -3.23 1.92
CA TYR A 127 -17.29 -3.82 1.44
C TYR A 127 -16.60 -2.88 0.43
N ALA A 128 -17.38 -2.30 -0.49
CA ALA A 128 -16.87 -1.27 -1.39
C ALA A 128 -16.16 -0.11 -0.68
N GLN A 129 -16.61 0.29 0.52
CA GLN A 129 -15.94 1.35 1.28
C GLN A 129 -14.57 0.90 1.81
N CYS A 130 -14.43 -0.35 2.26
CA CYS A 130 -13.15 -0.90 2.72
C CYS A 130 -12.14 -1.00 1.57
N VAL A 131 -12.59 -1.42 0.39
CA VAL A 131 -11.75 -1.50 -0.82
C VAL A 131 -11.26 -0.12 -1.24
N ILE A 132 -12.17 0.88 -1.30
CA ILE A 132 -11.79 2.28 -1.57
C ILE A 132 -10.81 2.79 -0.53
N HIS A 133 -11.03 2.47 0.75
CA HIS A 133 -10.15 2.89 1.84
C HIS A 133 -8.71 2.38 1.64
N MET A 134 -8.52 1.09 1.32
CA MET A 134 -7.19 0.53 1.09
C MET A 134 -6.46 1.28 -0.04
N PHE A 135 -7.08 1.43 -1.21
CA PHE A 135 -6.46 2.14 -2.33
C PHE A 135 -6.24 3.64 -2.05
N ASN A 136 -7.15 4.29 -1.31
CA ASN A 136 -6.97 5.69 -0.91
C ASN A 136 -5.84 5.87 0.10
N HIS A 137 -5.69 4.93 1.05
CA HIS A 137 -4.58 4.90 2.00
C HIS A 137 -3.24 4.79 1.29
N GLN A 138 -3.16 3.94 0.26
CA GLN A 138 -1.98 3.81 -0.59
C GLN A 138 -1.62 5.14 -1.27
N THR A 139 -2.58 5.78 -1.93
CA THR A 139 -2.36 7.08 -2.58
C THR A 139 -1.89 8.14 -1.59
N HIS A 140 -2.47 8.18 -0.39
CA HIS A 140 -2.07 9.12 0.66
C HIS A 140 -0.59 8.98 1.05
N HIS A 141 -0.14 7.76 1.36
CA HIS A 141 1.25 7.54 1.79
C HIS A 141 2.25 7.62 0.63
N ARG A 142 1.85 7.29 -0.59
CA ARG A 142 2.66 7.61 -1.78
C ARG A 142 2.83 9.10 -1.98
N GLY A 143 1.80 9.92 -1.69
CA GLY A 143 1.94 11.38 -1.70
C GLY A 143 2.98 11.89 -0.71
N GLN A 144 3.03 11.31 0.50
CA GLN A 144 4.06 11.63 1.50
C GLN A 144 5.46 11.23 1.00
N LEU A 145 5.59 10.02 0.44
CA LEU A 145 6.84 9.54 -0.15
C LEU A 145 7.29 10.42 -1.31
N HIS A 146 6.38 10.80 -2.20
CA HIS A 146 6.65 11.66 -3.34
C HIS A 146 7.29 12.98 -2.88
N GLN A 147 6.69 13.66 -1.91
CA GLN A 147 7.26 14.91 -1.36
C GLN A 147 8.68 14.69 -0.79
N MET A 148 8.87 13.64 0.01
CA MET A 148 10.18 13.37 0.61
C MET A 148 11.25 12.96 -0.42
N LEU A 149 10.85 12.29 -1.51
CA LEU A 149 11.73 11.97 -2.63
C LEU A 149 12.17 13.24 -3.35
N THR A 150 11.24 14.16 -3.64
CA THR A 150 11.56 15.47 -4.21
C THR A 150 12.54 16.24 -3.33
N GLU A 151 12.33 16.28 -2.01
CA GLU A 151 13.27 16.89 -1.06
C GLU A 151 14.64 16.20 -1.01
N ALA A 152 14.70 14.91 -1.36
CA ALA A 152 15.94 14.17 -1.49
C ALA A 152 16.69 14.44 -2.81
N GLY A 153 16.14 15.29 -3.69
CA GLY A 153 16.69 15.58 -5.02
C GLY A 153 16.34 14.53 -6.08
N SER A 154 15.32 13.70 -5.83
CA SER A 154 14.78 12.74 -6.81
C SER A 154 13.64 13.38 -7.61
N ASP A 155 13.49 13.02 -8.89
CA ASP A 155 12.40 13.51 -9.75
C ASP A 155 11.00 13.02 -9.32
N ALA A 156 10.93 12.07 -8.39
CA ALA A 156 9.73 11.43 -7.85
C ALA A 156 8.83 10.74 -8.92
N PRO A 157 7.98 9.76 -8.54
CA PRO A 157 7.16 9.01 -9.49
C PRO A 157 6.04 9.84 -10.13
N VAL A 158 5.75 9.60 -11.41
CA VAL A 158 4.49 10.03 -12.04
C VAL A 158 3.35 9.27 -11.36
N SER A 159 2.29 9.97 -10.92
CA SER A 159 1.18 9.37 -10.16
C SER A 159 -0.21 9.56 -10.76
N ASP A 160 -0.36 10.29 -11.86
CA ASP A 160 -1.67 10.43 -12.47
C ASP A 160 -2.13 9.11 -13.12
N LEU A 161 -3.27 8.58 -12.65
CA LEU A 161 -3.86 7.32 -13.13
C LEU A 161 -4.07 7.29 -14.65
N VAL A 162 -4.33 8.45 -15.27
CA VAL A 162 -4.53 8.57 -16.73
C VAL A 162 -3.29 8.24 -17.56
N PHE A 163 -2.11 8.10 -16.92
CA PHE A 163 -0.87 7.68 -17.57
C PHE A 163 -0.48 6.23 -17.25
N LEU A 164 -1.35 5.45 -16.59
CA LEU A 164 -1.14 4.03 -16.37
C LEU A 164 -0.91 3.31 -17.73
N PRO A 165 0.24 2.67 -17.95
CA PRO A 165 0.48 1.94 -19.19
C PRO A 165 -0.49 0.76 -19.36
N GLU A 166 -0.80 0.42 -20.62
CA GLU A 166 -1.68 -0.72 -20.92
C GLU A 166 -1.07 -2.07 -20.48
N ASP A 167 0.27 -2.16 -20.47
CA ASP A 167 1.06 -3.35 -20.17
C ASP A 167 1.69 -3.36 -18.77
N ALA A 168 1.33 -2.40 -17.91
CA ALA A 168 1.80 -2.32 -16.52
C ALA A 168 1.22 -3.41 -15.60
#